data_AF-A0A2M8QWI3-F1
#
_entry.id   AF-A0A2M8QWI3-F1
#
_cell.length_a   1.000
_cell.length_b   1.000
_cell.length_c   1.000
_cell.angle_alpha   90.00
_cell.angle_beta   90.00
_cell.angle_gamma   90.00
#
_symmetry.space_group_name_H-M   'P 1'
#
loop_
_entity.id
_entity.type
_entity.pdbx_description
1 polymer ?
#
loop_
_entity_poly.entity_id
_entity_poly.type
_entity_poly.pdbx_seq_one_letter_code
_entity_poly.pdbx_strand_id
1 'polypeptide(L)' 'NVDPFAWLALTLQRIANGWPNSEIDALMPWNHAT' A
#
# COMPACT_ATOMS: atom_id res chain seq x y z
N ASN A 1 9.28 -7.36 -9.77
CA ASN A 1 10.15 -6.67 -8.78
C ASN A 1 9.41 -5.44 -8.34
N VAL A 2 8.94 -5.39 -7.09
CA VAL A 2 8.16 -4.26 -6.59
C VAL A 2 9.15 -3.20 -6.13
N ASP A 3 8.99 -1.96 -6.60
CA ASP A 3 9.81 -0.84 -6.12
C ASP A 3 9.36 -0.46 -4.69
N PRO A 4 10.24 -0.61 -3.68
CA PRO A 4 9.91 -0.29 -2.29
C PRO A 4 9.53 1.18 -2.09
N PHE A 5 10.09 2.08 -2.88
CA PHE A 5 9.87 3.52 -2.74
C PHE A 5 8.51 3.93 -3.32
N ALA A 6 8.14 3.35 -4.47
CA ALA A 6 6.81 3.54 -5.06
C ALA A 6 5.71 2.99 -4.15
N TRP A 7 5.95 1.85 -3.50
CA TRP A 7 5.03 1.25 -2.54
C TRP A 7 4.83 2.13 -1.28
N LEU A 8 5.92 2.65 -0.72
CA LEU A 8 5.85 3.52 0.46
C LEU A 8 5.08 4.81 0.17
N ALA A 9 5.35 5.44 -0.98
CA ALA A 9 4.67 6.68 -1.39
C ALA A 9 3.15 6.47 -1.54
N LEU A 10 2.75 5.39 -2.20
CA LEU A 10 1.33 5.03 -2.39
C LEU A 10 0.64 4.72 -1.06
N THR A 11 1.33 4.02 -0.15
CA THR A 11 0.82 3.70 1.19
C THR A 11 0.60 4.97 2.01
N LEU A 12 1.57 5.90 2.02
CA LEU A 12 1.45 7.18 2.71
C LEU A 12 0.32 8.05 2.15
N GLN A 13 0.13 8.07 0.83
CA GLN A 13 -0.99 8.80 0.21
C GLN A 13 -2.34 8.24 0.65
N ARG A 14 -2.49 6.92 0.77
CA ARG A 14 -3.76 6.30 1.20
C ARG A 14 -4.04 6.56 2.68
N ILE A 15 -3.02 6.48 3.54
CA ILE A 15 -3.14 6.88 4.96
C ILE A 15 -3.54 8.36 5.07
N ALA A 16 -2.92 9.25 4.29
CA ALA A 16 -3.28 10.67 4.26
C ALA A 16 -4.71 10.92 3.76
N ASN A 17 -5.23 10.06 2.88
CA ASN A 17 -6.61 10.09 2.40
C ASN A 17 -7.63 9.48 3.38
N GLY A 18 -7.21 9.12 4.60
CA GLY A 18 -8.11 8.61 5.64
C GLY A 18 -8.49 7.15 5.46
N TRP A 19 -7.68 6.36 4.75
CA TRP A 19 -7.89 4.90 4.72
C TRP A 19 -7.82 4.30 6.13
N PRO A 20 -8.73 3.37 6.46
CA PRO A 20 -8.67 2.67 7.73
C PRO A 20 -7.40 1.81 7.78
N ASN A 21 -6.65 1.90 8.88
CA ASN A 21 -5.42 1.13 9.10
C ASN A 21 -5.60 -0.39 8.95
N SER A 22 -6.83 -0.89 9.06
CA SER A 22 -7.20 -2.30 8.84
C SER A 22 -7.06 -2.78 7.39
N GLU A 23 -6.92 -1.87 6.42
CA GLU A 23 -6.78 -2.20 5.00
C GLU A 23 -5.33 -2.08 4.49
N ILE A 24 -4.37 -1.78 5.37
CA ILE A 24 -2.95 -1.69 4.99
C ILE A 24 -2.43 -3.04 4.50
N ASP A 25 -2.89 -4.16 5.06
CA ASP A 25 -2.54 -5.49 4.55
C ASP A 25 -3.03 -5.73 3.11
N ALA A 26 -4.13 -5.07 2.70
CA ALA A 26 -4.63 -5.13 1.34
C ALA A 26 -3.78 -4.32 0.34
N LEU A 27 -2.96 -3.40 0.83
CA LEU A 27 -2.00 -2.60 0.06
C LEU A 27 -0.68 -3.30 -0.19
N MET A 28 -0.51 -4.46 0.41
CA MET A 28 0.74 -5.16 0.28
C MET A 28 0.90 -5.69 -1.15
N PRO A 29 2.10 -5.56 -1.73
CA PRO A 29 2.30 -5.82 -3.15
C PRO A 29 2.17 -7.32 -3.51
N TRP A 30 2.17 -8.22 -2.52
CA TRP A 30 1.86 -9.64 -2.69
C TRP A 30 0.36 -9.95 -2.77
N ASN A 31 -0.52 -9.00 -2.44
CA ASN A 31 -1.97 -9.19 -2.53
C ASN A 31 -2.50 -9.11 -3.97
N HIS A 32 -1.67 -8.66 -4.92
CA HIS A 32 -1.98 -8.56 -6.35
C HIS A 32 -1.05 -9.42 -7.22
N ALA A 33 -0.25 -10.30 -6.60
CA ALA A 33 0.62 -11.24 -7.31
C ALA A 33 -0.19 -12.46 -7.77
N THR A 34 -1.04 -12.28 -8.78
CA THR A 34 -1.49 -13.36 -9.68
C THR A 34 -0.67 -13.36 -10.95
#